data_AF-A0A9P5KV86-F1
#
_entry.id   AF-A0A9P5KV86-F1
#
_cell.length_a   1.000
_cell.length_b   1.000
_cell.length_c   1.000
_cell.angle_alpha   90.00
_cell.angle_beta   90.00
_cell.angle_gamma   90.00
#
_symmetry.space_group_name_H-M   'P 1'
#
loop_
_entity.id
_entity.type
_entity.pdbx_description
1 polymer ?
#
loop_
_entity_poly.entity_id
_entity_poly.type
_entity_poly.pdbx_seq_one_letter_code
_entity_poly.pdbx_strand_id
1 'polypeptide(L)'
;MPLIYGYAKFVKTAINGKALTFGLITRRSRHRAGTRYFRRGIDAKGNVANFNETEQVVSIPDATSGEHQIYTYLQTRGSVPVYWAEINNLKYRPTLQVAGDAIASAKKHFDQQTELYGHNYLVNLVNQKGYELPVKRGYENLVKDLGNSNLTYVYFDFHHECSKMRWHRVQLLIDQLVGLGLDKQGWFQARLGGDKGIETELRQKSVVRTNCMDCLDRTNVVQSQLARWVLQKQLETAGVVSDGQKWERDTKFEFIFRNMWADNADAVSTAYSGTGALKTDFTRLGERTKQGALNDLQNSIKRYYLNNLVDGCRQDGFDLFLGNYHPSETTESPFLDARPLKYQAVPFILFGSFAMVLASIFFSRSDLPWIVLKLFQLMWLGLFAYTFQFLLANGIQYVNWPRLRPLDFIEQAPLKEDGEVVGWLYARTTKPSSKKQD
;
A
#
# COMPACT_ATOMS: atom_id res chain seq x y z
N MET A 1 13.30 18.02 -15.98
CA MET A 1 11.98 18.34 -15.40
C MET A 1 11.65 17.30 -14.32
N PRO A 2 11.37 17.70 -13.07
CA PRO A 2 10.95 16.77 -12.02
C PRO A 2 9.58 16.15 -12.32
N LEU A 3 9.40 14.87 -12.00
CA LEU A 3 8.14 14.13 -12.15
C LEU A 3 7.77 13.45 -10.83
N ILE A 4 6.47 13.36 -10.53
CA ILE A 4 5.96 12.66 -9.36
C ILE A 4 5.22 11.39 -9.78
N TYR A 5 5.29 10.35 -8.95
CA TYR A 5 4.43 9.18 -9.08
C TYR A 5 3.35 9.22 -7.99
N GLY A 6 2.08 9.27 -8.40
CA GLY A 6 0.95 9.36 -7.47
C GLY A 6 -0.28 10.00 -8.11
N TYR A 7 -0.76 11.10 -7.53
CA TYR A 7 -2.00 11.76 -7.94
C TYR A 7 -1.88 13.28 -7.80
N ALA A 8 -2.48 14.04 -8.73
CA ALA A 8 -2.65 15.48 -8.60
C ALA A 8 -3.90 15.91 -9.35
N LYS A 9 -4.84 16.57 -8.68
CA LYS A 9 -6.05 17.13 -9.30
C LYS A 9 -6.46 18.39 -8.56
N PHE A 10 -6.87 19.40 -9.34
CA PHE A 10 -7.41 20.66 -8.83
C PHE A 10 -8.77 20.92 -9.48
N VAL A 11 -9.72 21.41 -8.69
CA VAL A 11 -11.09 21.70 -9.12
C VAL A 11 -11.48 23.08 -8.61
N LYS A 12 -11.94 23.93 -9.51
CA LYS A 12 -12.56 25.22 -9.17
C LYS A 12 -14.00 24.96 -8.75
N THR A 13 -14.42 25.53 -7.63
CA THR A 13 -15.74 25.35 -7.04
C THR A 13 -16.12 26.58 -6.22
N ALA A 14 -17.27 26.55 -5.55
CA ALA A 14 -17.68 27.58 -4.63
C ALA A 14 -18.42 26.97 -3.44
N ILE A 15 -18.29 27.58 -2.27
CA ILE A 15 -19.05 27.25 -1.06
C ILE A 15 -19.68 28.56 -0.57
N ASN A 16 -20.98 28.53 -0.25
CA ASN A 16 -21.72 29.73 0.19
C ASN A 16 -21.56 30.93 -0.77
N GLY A 17 -21.44 30.68 -2.08
CA GLY A 17 -21.23 31.73 -3.09
C GLY A 17 -19.81 32.29 -3.19
N LYS A 18 -18.88 31.88 -2.31
CA LYS A 18 -17.47 32.26 -2.37
C LYS A 18 -16.70 31.25 -3.22
N ALA A 19 -16.03 31.74 -4.26
CA ALA A 19 -15.21 30.92 -5.13
C ALA A 19 -13.99 30.37 -4.39
N LEU A 20 -13.59 29.15 -4.68
CA LEU A 20 -12.35 28.54 -4.19
C LEU A 20 -11.84 27.48 -5.16
N THR A 21 -10.55 27.20 -5.09
CA THR A 21 -9.93 26.07 -5.79
C THR A 21 -9.51 25.04 -4.76
N PHE A 22 -10.01 23.81 -4.90
CA PHE A 22 -9.65 22.68 -4.06
C PHE A 22 -8.72 21.75 -4.82
N GLY A 23 -7.62 21.35 -4.19
CA GLY A 23 -6.58 20.52 -4.75
C GLY A 23 -6.24 19.35 -3.84
N LEU A 24 -5.91 18.22 -4.45
CA LEU A 24 -5.37 17.06 -3.74
C LEU A 24 -4.17 16.51 -4.51
N ILE A 25 -3.05 16.41 -3.83
CA ILE A 25 -1.79 15.88 -4.36
C ILE A 25 -1.37 14.70 -3.49
N THR A 26 -1.00 13.58 -4.10
CA THR A 26 -0.29 12.50 -3.41
C THR A 26 1.01 12.21 -4.13
N ARG A 27 2.12 12.25 -3.39
CA ARG A 27 3.46 11.93 -3.88
C ARG A 27 3.96 10.65 -3.22
N ARG A 28 4.37 9.68 -4.03
CA ARG A 28 5.00 8.44 -3.55
C ARG A 28 6.51 8.61 -3.53
N SER A 29 7.14 8.19 -2.42
CA SER A 29 8.59 8.16 -2.31
C SER A 29 9.22 7.23 -3.33
N ARG A 30 10.32 7.68 -3.94
CA ARG A 30 11.19 6.85 -4.78
C ARG A 30 12.03 5.87 -3.95
N HIS A 31 12.23 6.15 -2.67
CA HIS A 31 13.04 5.32 -1.79
C HIS A 31 12.26 4.07 -1.35
N ARG A 32 12.91 2.91 -1.39
CA ARG A 32 12.30 1.59 -1.11
C ARG A 32 10.96 1.38 -1.84
N ALA A 33 10.86 1.88 -3.08
CA ALA A 33 9.68 1.73 -3.93
C ALA A 33 9.56 0.28 -4.42
N GLY A 34 8.32 -0.21 -4.50
CA GLY A 34 8.07 -1.55 -5.03
C GLY A 34 6.64 -2.04 -4.92
N THR A 35 6.43 -3.28 -5.31
CA THR A 35 5.11 -3.91 -5.29
C THR A 35 4.69 -4.34 -3.89
N ARG A 36 3.40 -4.66 -3.74
CA ARG A 36 2.73 -4.89 -2.45
C ARG A 36 3.47 -5.83 -1.51
N TYR A 37 3.99 -6.95 -2.00
CA TYR A 37 4.61 -7.98 -1.13
C TYR A 37 6.14 -7.98 -1.20
N PHE A 38 6.74 -7.37 -2.23
CA PHE A 38 8.20 -7.39 -2.38
C PHE A 38 8.90 -6.26 -1.64
N ARG A 39 8.20 -5.16 -1.34
CA ARG A 39 8.73 -4.08 -0.49
C ARG A 39 7.78 -3.79 0.66
N ARG A 40 8.21 -4.21 1.86
CA ARG A 40 7.56 -3.94 3.14
C ARG A 40 8.59 -3.57 4.20
N GLY A 41 8.11 -2.96 5.28
CA GLY A 41 8.96 -2.55 6.38
C GLY A 41 9.93 -1.43 6.03
N ILE A 42 10.97 -1.34 6.84
CA ILE A 42 12.06 -0.36 6.75
C ILE A 42 13.33 -0.98 6.14
N ASP A 43 14.17 -0.18 5.48
CA ASP A 43 15.53 -0.57 5.11
C ASP A 43 16.59 -0.14 6.15
N ALA A 44 17.84 -0.53 5.94
CA ALA A 44 18.95 -0.15 6.83
C ALA A 44 19.21 1.37 6.87
N LYS A 45 18.85 2.08 5.79
CA LYS A 45 19.04 3.54 5.62
C LYS A 45 17.92 4.35 6.29
N GLY A 46 16.84 3.72 6.75
CA GLY A 46 15.70 4.37 7.40
C GLY A 46 14.54 4.70 6.45
N ASN A 47 14.58 4.23 5.20
CA ASN A 47 13.47 4.42 4.26
C ASN A 47 12.42 3.33 4.48
N VAL A 48 11.18 3.75 4.62
CA VAL A 48 10.04 2.83 4.73
C VAL A 48 9.40 2.61 3.36
N ALA A 49 8.98 1.37 3.12
CA ALA A 49 8.28 1.05 1.89
C ALA A 49 6.94 1.81 1.79
N ASN A 50 6.56 2.18 0.57
CA ASN A 50 5.28 2.83 0.26
C ASN A 50 4.99 4.09 1.07
N PHE A 51 6.04 4.84 1.40
CA PHE A 51 5.89 6.18 1.96
C PHE A 51 5.20 7.09 0.96
N ASN A 52 4.09 7.69 1.36
CA ASN A 52 3.39 8.68 0.58
C ASN A 52 3.09 9.92 1.42
N GLU A 53 3.25 11.07 0.81
CA GLU A 53 2.73 12.34 1.27
C GLU A 53 1.43 12.63 0.55
N THR A 54 0.38 12.96 1.30
CA THR A 54 -0.90 13.41 0.76
C THR A 54 -1.15 14.82 1.27
N GLU A 55 -1.29 15.74 0.34
CA GLU A 55 -1.37 17.17 0.57
C GLU A 55 -2.69 17.71 0.01
N GLN A 56 -3.50 18.27 0.88
CA GLN A 56 -4.72 18.97 0.53
C GLN A 56 -4.42 20.46 0.41
N VAL A 57 -4.83 21.06 -0.72
CA VAL A 57 -4.60 22.47 -1.02
C VAL A 57 -5.94 23.18 -1.20
N VAL A 58 -6.08 24.35 -0.61
CA VAL A 58 -7.24 25.23 -0.81
C VAL A 58 -6.72 26.61 -1.15
N SER A 59 -7.16 27.16 -2.28
CA SER A 59 -6.86 28.54 -2.68
C SER A 59 -8.16 29.32 -2.76
N ILE A 60 -8.25 30.41 -2.00
CA ILE A 60 -9.42 31.28 -1.95
C ILE A 60 -9.00 32.67 -2.44
N PRO A 61 -9.57 33.18 -3.54
CA PRO A 61 -9.34 34.56 -3.96
C PRO A 61 -10.02 35.52 -2.97
N ASP A 62 -9.27 36.51 -2.50
CA ASP A 62 -9.78 37.60 -1.71
C ASP A 62 -10.25 38.72 -2.65
N ALA A 63 -11.56 38.93 -2.68
CA ALA A 63 -12.20 39.93 -3.54
C ALA A 63 -11.81 41.38 -3.19
N THR A 64 -11.26 41.63 -2.00
CA THR A 64 -11.00 42.97 -1.48
C THR A 64 -9.57 43.41 -1.75
N SER A 65 -8.61 42.48 -1.63
CA SER A 65 -7.18 42.72 -1.83
C SER A 65 -6.69 42.30 -3.22
N GLY A 66 -7.44 41.44 -3.94
CA GLY A 66 -6.98 40.81 -5.17
C GLY A 66 -5.93 39.72 -4.95
N GLU A 67 -5.64 39.39 -3.69
CA GLU A 67 -4.69 38.34 -3.29
C GLU A 67 -5.38 36.98 -3.21
N HIS A 68 -4.59 35.92 -3.16
CA HIS A 68 -5.04 34.55 -2.94
C HIS A 68 -4.59 34.07 -1.57
N GLN A 69 -5.53 33.69 -0.72
CA GLN A 69 -5.22 32.95 0.50
C GLN A 69 -5.04 31.48 0.17
N ILE A 70 -3.88 30.93 0.50
CA ILE A 70 -3.50 29.56 0.24
C ILE A 70 -3.38 28.83 1.57
N TYR A 71 -4.14 27.73 1.68
CA TYR A 71 -4.13 26.83 2.81
C TYR A 71 -3.64 25.47 2.35
N THR A 72 -2.80 24.82 3.14
CA THR A 72 -2.28 23.50 2.80
C THR A 72 -2.16 22.63 4.03
N TYR A 73 -2.62 21.39 3.91
CA TYR A 73 -2.60 20.40 4.98
C TYR A 73 -1.93 19.12 4.48
N LEU A 74 -0.84 18.75 5.15
CA LEU A 74 -0.02 17.61 4.80
C LEU A 74 -0.27 16.44 5.76
N GLN A 75 -0.37 15.24 5.21
CA GLN A 75 -0.42 13.98 5.94
C GLN A 75 0.58 12.99 5.34
N THR A 76 1.08 12.08 6.16
CA THR A 76 1.96 11.01 5.70
C THR A 76 1.31 9.65 5.92
N ARG A 77 1.69 8.69 5.09
CA ARG A 77 1.40 7.27 5.30
C ARG A 77 2.57 6.43 4.83
N GLY A 78 2.73 5.26 5.40
CA GLY A 78 3.78 4.35 4.97
C GLY A 78 3.69 2.99 5.64
N SER A 79 4.60 2.11 5.24
CA SER A 79 4.75 0.83 5.94
C SER A 79 5.16 1.06 7.41
N VAL A 80 4.86 0.05 8.22
CA VAL A 80 5.29 0.00 9.62
C VAL A 80 6.83 -0.07 9.66
N PRO A 81 7.52 0.82 10.40
CA PRO A 81 8.97 0.96 10.40
C PRO A 81 9.68 -0.13 11.21
N VAL A 82 9.35 -1.39 10.96
CA VAL A 82 10.03 -2.58 11.49
C VAL A 82 10.56 -3.41 10.31
N TYR A 83 11.46 -4.35 10.53
CA TYR A 83 11.81 -5.31 9.47
C TYR A 83 10.74 -6.38 9.42
N TRP A 84 9.96 -6.39 8.34
CA TRP A 84 8.95 -7.41 8.12
C TRP A 84 8.66 -7.60 6.64
N ALA A 85 8.21 -8.80 6.31
CA ALA A 85 7.87 -9.20 4.96
C ALA A 85 6.67 -10.14 4.96
N GLU A 86 5.97 -10.18 3.84
CA GLU A 86 4.94 -11.16 3.56
C GLU A 86 5.39 -12.01 2.38
N ILE A 87 5.72 -13.27 2.67
CA ILE A 87 6.31 -14.17 1.70
C ILE A 87 5.19 -14.87 0.95
N ASN A 88 5.05 -14.51 -0.33
CA ASN A 88 4.15 -15.19 -1.26
C ASN A 88 4.59 -16.65 -1.45
N ASN A 89 3.61 -17.54 -1.47
CA ASN A 89 3.80 -18.97 -1.66
C ASN A 89 2.60 -19.62 -2.36
N LEU A 90 1.91 -18.85 -3.22
CA LEU A 90 0.65 -19.23 -3.87
C LEU A 90 -0.52 -19.54 -2.92
N LYS A 91 -0.37 -19.39 -1.61
CA LYS A 91 -1.52 -19.46 -0.69
C LYS A 91 -2.28 -18.13 -0.71
N TYR A 92 -3.58 -18.20 -0.45
CA TYR A 92 -4.43 -16.99 -0.40
C TYR A 92 -3.90 -15.95 0.60
N ARG A 93 -3.42 -16.41 1.77
CA ARG A 93 -2.75 -15.57 2.76
C ARG A 93 -1.25 -15.87 2.75
N PRO A 94 -0.37 -14.87 2.49
CA PRO A 94 1.07 -15.05 2.53
C PRO A 94 1.55 -15.36 3.95
N THR A 95 2.82 -15.77 4.08
CA THR A 95 3.42 -15.99 5.40
C THR A 95 4.05 -14.70 5.91
N LEU A 96 3.59 -14.21 7.06
CA LEU A 96 4.20 -13.07 7.74
C LEU A 96 5.53 -13.49 8.39
N GLN A 97 6.57 -12.71 8.13
CA GLN A 97 7.86 -12.79 8.82
C GLN A 97 8.18 -11.42 9.39
N VAL A 98 8.36 -11.34 10.72
CA VAL A 98 8.88 -10.15 11.41
C VAL A 98 10.29 -10.51 11.85
N ALA A 99 11.26 -9.66 11.51
CA ALA A 99 12.68 -9.93 11.69
C ALA A 99 13.32 -8.91 12.63
N GLY A 100 14.23 -9.38 13.49
CA GLY A 100 15.28 -8.60 14.16
C GLY A 100 14.87 -7.34 14.93
N ASP A 101 15.89 -6.66 15.45
CA ASP A 101 15.78 -5.33 16.02
C ASP A 101 15.93 -4.28 14.91
N ALA A 102 14.94 -3.40 14.78
CA ALA A 102 14.91 -2.31 13.81
C ALA A 102 15.15 -0.93 14.45
N ILE A 103 15.51 -0.85 15.74
CA ILE A 103 15.66 0.40 16.49
C ILE A 103 16.62 1.36 15.77
N ALA A 104 17.79 0.90 15.33
CA ALA A 104 18.78 1.76 14.67
C ALA A 104 18.25 2.40 13.37
N SER A 105 17.57 1.63 12.52
CA SER A 105 16.99 2.15 11.29
C SER A 105 15.75 3.00 11.55
N ALA A 106 14.92 2.61 12.51
CA ALA A 106 13.76 3.40 12.87
C ALA A 106 14.13 4.72 13.53
N LYS A 107 15.23 4.77 14.28
CA LYS A 107 15.79 6.02 14.79
C LYS A 107 16.13 6.97 13.64
N LYS A 108 16.92 6.51 12.65
CA LYS A 108 17.22 7.30 11.43
C LYS A 108 15.96 7.77 10.73
N HIS A 109 14.96 6.89 10.61
CA HIS A 109 13.69 7.23 9.99
C HIS A 109 12.97 8.35 10.73
N PHE A 110 12.78 8.21 12.04
CA PHE A 110 12.04 9.17 12.83
C PHE A 110 12.80 10.47 13.07
N ASP A 111 14.13 10.43 13.15
CA ASP A 111 14.96 11.64 13.15
C ASP A 111 14.69 12.48 11.89
N GLN A 112 14.68 11.83 10.71
CA GLN A 112 14.30 12.49 9.45
C GLN A 112 12.85 12.97 9.44
N GLN A 113 11.89 12.17 9.94
CA GLN A 113 10.48 12.59 9.99
C GLN A 113 10.27 13.78 10.94
N THR A 114 11.01 13.85 12.05
CA THR A 114 10.94 14.98 12.98
C THR A 114 11.59 16.22 12.41
N GLU A 115 12.69 16.09 11.68
CA GLU A 115 13.33 17.21 10.98
C GLU A 115 12.40 17.81 9.91
N LEU A 116 11.73 16.96 9.11
CA LEU A 116 10.88 17.42 8.01
C LEU A 116 9.51 17.92 8.47
N TYR A 117 8.90 17.25 9.45
CA TYR A 117 7.48 17.44 9.79
C TYR A 117 7.23 17.87 11.24
N GLY A 118 8.26 17.93 12.07
CA GLY A 118 8.12 18.18 13.50
C GLY A 118 7.51 17.00 14.25
N HIS A 119 6.50 17.26 15.07
CA HIS A 119 5.89 16.20 15.89
C HIS A 119 5.13 15.19 15.03
N ASN A 120 5.25 13.89 15.31
CA ASN A 120 4.63 12.84 14.50
C ASN A 120 3.60 12.05 15.33
N TYR A 121 2.33 12.16 14.93
CA TYR A 121 1.24 11.34 15.47
C TYR A 121 1.13 10.04 14.65
N LEU A 122 1.56 8.93 15.26
CA LEU A 122 1.66 7.62 14.63
C LEU A 122 0.36 6.84 14.86
N VAL A 123 -0.55 6.89 13.89
CA VAL A 123 -1.83 6.18 13.94
C VAL A 123 -1.68 4.79 13.33
N ASN A 124 -1.81 3.76 14.18
CA ASN A 124 -1.73 2.38 13.77
C ASN A 124 -3.14 1.74 13.69
N LEU A 125 -3.54 1.35 12.47
CA LEU A 125 -4.84 0.73 12.18
C LEU A 125 -4.79 -0.79 12.09
N VAL A 126 -3.64 -1.39 12.40
CA VAL A 126 -3.39 -2.84 12.34
C VAL A 126 -4.26 -3.59 13.35
N ASN A 127 -4.71 -4.81 13.05
CA ASN A 127 -5.58 -5.56 13.94
C ASN A 127 -4.86 -6.05 15.21
N GLN A 128 -5.50 -5.93 16.38
CA GLN A 128 -4.98 -6.43 17.66
C GLN A 128 -5.05 -7.94 17.82
N LYS A 129 -5.75 -8.66 16.93
CA LYS A 129 -5.88 -10.12 17.01
C LYS A 129 -5.51 -10.76 15.67
N GLY A 130 -4.93 -11.95 15.75
CA GLY A 130 -4.64 -12.79 14.61
C GLY A 130 -3.35 -12.40 13.88
N TYR A 131 -3.38 -12.53 12.57
CA TYR A 131 -2.21 -12.54 11.69
C TYR A 131 -1.39 -11.24 11.71
N GLU A 132 -2.01 -10.07 11.93
CA GLU A 132 -1.28 -8.78 11.93
C GLU A 132 -0.64 -8.42 13.29
N LEU A 133 -0.90 -9.20 14.36
CA LEU A 133 -0.46 -8.91 15.72
C LEU A 133 1.07 -8.81 15.90
N PRO A 134 1.90 -9.66 15.27
CA PRO A 134 3.35 -9.55 15.42
C PRO A 134 3.89 -8.20 14.95
N VAL A 135 3.37 -7.65 13.85
CA VAL A 135 3.75 -6.33 13.32
C VAL A 135 3.29 -5.22 14.25
N LYS A 136 2.06 -5.30 14.78
CA LYS A 136 1.56 -4.34 15.78
C LYS A 136 2.49 -4.28 16.99
N ARG A 137 2.80 -5.44 17.59
CA ARG A 137 3.66 -5.53 18.78
C ARG A 137 5.06 -5.02 18.49
N GLY A 138 5.63 -5.39 17.35
CA GLY A 138 6.93 -4.88 16.91
C GLY A 138 6.96 -3.36 16.83
N TYR A 139 5.91 -2.73 16.28
CA TYR A 139 5.85 -1.29 16.17
C TYR A 139 5.67 -0.59 17.53
N GLU A 140 4.75 -1.10 18.35
CA GLU A 140 4.46 -0.53 19.66
C GLU A 140 5.69 -0.59 20.58
N ASN A 141 6.39 -1.73 20.60
CA ASN A 141 7.63 -1.87 21.36
C ASN A 141 8.72 -0.95 20.81
N LEU A 142 8.89 -0.89 19.49
CA LEU A 142 9.88 -0.03 18.86
C LEU A 142 9.69 1.45 19.22
N VAL A 143 8.45 1.95 19.21
CA VAL A 143 8.20 3.36 19.57
C VAL A 143 8.44 3.60 21.06
N LYS A 144 8.11 2.63 21.93
CA LYS A 144 8.41 2.71 23.36
C LYS A 144 9.93 2.72 23.61
N ASP A 145 10.67 1.85 22.94
CA ASP A 145 12.11 1.70 23.08
C ASP A 145 12.88 2.93 22.55
N LEU A 146 12.35 3.60 21.52
CA LEU A 146 12.92 4.86 21.02
C LEU A 146 12.77 6.01 22.02
N GLY A 147 11.74 6.01 22.87
CA GLY A 147 11.54 7.01 23.93
C GLY A 147 11.49 8.48 23.46
N ASN A 148 11.21 8.73 22.18
CA ASN A 148 11.27 10.07 21.60
C ASN A 148 9.99 10.86 21.89
N SER A 149 10.11 11.99 22.58
CA SER A 149 8.99 12.86 22.95
C SER A 149 8.24 13.47 21.75
N ASN A 150 8.90 13.55 20.59
CA ASN A 150 8.30 14.05 19.35
C ASN A 150 7.43 13.01 18.62
N LEU A 151 7.32 11.80 19.18
CA LEU A 151 6.50 10.71 18.63
C LEU A 151 5.34 10.40 19.57
N THR A 152 4.13 10.34 19.03
CA THR A 152 2.95 9.91 19.80
C THR A 152 2.30 8.72 19.10
N TYR A 153 2.39 7.55 19.73
CA TYR A 153 1.78 6.33 19.21
C TYR A 153 0.30 6.23 19.62
N VAL A 154 -0.57 6.08 18.63
CA VAL A 154 -2.01 5.89 18.83
C VAL A 154 -2.44 4.62 18.11
N TYR A 155 -2.98 3.68 18.88
CA TYR A 155 -3.60 2.48 18.34
C TYR A 155 -5.10 2.70 18.15
N PHE A 156 -5.64 2.34 16.99
CA PHE A 156 -7.08 2.40 16.72
C PHE A 156 -7.57 1.13 16.02
N ASP A 157 -8.50 0.42 16.67
CA ASP A 157 -9.08 -0.80 16.10
C ASP A 157 -10.15 -0.47 15.05
N PHE A 158 -9.69 -0.24 13.82
CA PHE A 158 -10.58 0.12 12.72
C PHE A 158 -11.62 -0.98 12.41
N HIS A 159 -11.29 -2.27 12.59
CA HIS A 159 -12.21 -3.36 12.24
C HIS A 159 -13.34 -3.49 13.25
N HIS A 160 -13.05 -3.33 14.54
CA HIS A 160 -14.07 -3.33 15.58
C HIS A 160 -14.94 -2.07 15.48
N GLU A 161 -14.28 -0.90 15.43
CA GLU A 161 -14.96 0.39 15.50
C GLU A 161 -15.72 0.71 14.22
N CYS A 162 -15.08 0.60 13.06
CA CYS A 162 -15.71 0.90 11.78
C CYS A 162 -16.41 -0.32 11.16
N SER A 163 -16.67 -1.37 11.95
CA SER A 163 -17.52 -2.49 11.55
C SER A 163 -18.89 -1.99 11.06
N LYS A 164 -19.42 -2.65 10.02
CA LYS A 164 -20.68 -2.26 9.36
C LYS A 164 -20.64 -0.85 8.75
N MET A 165 -19.45 -0.40 8.32
CA MET A 165 -19.25 0.88 7.62
C MET A 165 -19.61 2.13 8.43
N ARG A 166 -19.49 2.04 9.77
CA ARG A 166 -19.74 3.16 10.69
C ARG A 166 -18.55 4.10 10.79
N TRP A 167 -18.25 4.79 9.70
CA TRP A 167 -17.08 5.65 9.58
C TRP A 167 -17.15 6.92 10.43
N HIS A 168 -18.32 7.27 10.95
CA HIS A 168 -18.46 8.32 11.98
C HIS A 168 -17.60 8.01 13.23
N ARG A 169 -17.26 6.75 13.48
CA ARG A 169 -16.36 6.39 14.59
C ARG A 169 -14.90 6.77 14.36
N VAL A 170 -14.51 7.17 13.15
CA VAL A 170 -13.23 7.84 12.93
C VAL A 170 -13.19 9.18 13.68
N GLN A 171 -14.34 9.80 13.97
CA GLN A 171 -14.39 10.99 14.82
C GLN A 171 -13.82 10.70 16.22
N LEU A 172 -14.05 9.51 16.80
CA LEU A 172 -13.47 9.13 18.09
C LEU A 172 -11.93 9.14 18.07
N LEU A 173 -11.34 8.73 16.94
CA LEU A 173 -9.89 8.82 16.74
C LEU A 173 -9.44 10.27 16.65
N ILE A 174 -10.17 11.12 15.94
CA ILE A 174 -9.86 12.56 15.83
C ILE A 174 -9.94 13.20 17.22
N ASP A 175 -11.00 12.92 17.99
CA ASP A 175 -11.20 13.45 19.34
C ASP A 175 -10.07 12.99 20.29
N GLN A 176 -9.64 11.73 20.17
CA GLN A 176 -8.48 11.21 20.91
C GLN A 176 -7.19 11.94 20.52
N LEU A 177 -6.94 12.16 19.22
CA LEU A 177 -5.75 12.88 18.75
C LEU A 177 -5.77 14.35 19.20
N VAL A 178 -6.94 14.98 19.17
CA VAL A 178 -7.18 16.33 19.69
C VAL A 178 -6.84 16.40 21.19
N GLY A 179 -7.31 15.44 21.98
CA GLY A 179 -6.95 15.32 23.39
C GLY A 179 -5.44 15.15 23.66
N LEU A 180 -4.71 14.60 22.68
CA LEU A 180 -3.24 14.48 22.70
C LEU A 180 -2.52 15.72 22.11
N GLY A 181 -3.25 16.78 21.78
CA GLY A 181 -2.71 18.06 21.34
C GLY A 181 -2.63 18.26 19.82
N LEU A 182 -3.30 17.43 19.01
CA LEU A 182 -3.32 17.57 17.54
C LEU A 182 -3.78 18.96 17.08
N ASP A 183 -4.62 19.65 17.85
CA ASP A 183 -5.06 21.01 17.53
C ASP A 183 -3.90 22.01 17.36
N LYS A 184 -2.77 21.78 18.04
CA LYS A 184 -1.57 22.64 17.95
C LYS A 184 -0.80 22.45 16.65
N GLN A 185 -1.16 21.43 15.84
CA GLN A 185 -0.54 21.15 14.54
C GLN A 185 -0.60 22.34 13.59
N GLY A 186 -1.75 23.04 13.58
CA GLY A 186 -2.08 24.04 12.58
C GLY A 186 -2.10 23.47 11.16
N TRP A 187 -1.94 24.36 10.19
CA TRP A 187 -1.79 24.07 8.77
C TRP A 187 -0.82 25.09 8.18
N PHE A 188 -0.42 24.89 6.93
CA PHE A 188 0.30 25.93 6.20
C PHE A 188 -0.70 26.97 5.68
N GLN A 189 -0.42 28.25 5.92
CA GLN A 189 -1.23 29.37 5.46
C GLN A 189 -0.31 30.46 4.90
N ALA A 190 -0.63 30.92 3.70
CA ALA A 190 0.08 32.01 3.06
C ALA A 190 -0.86 32.90 2.25
N ARG A 191 -0.46 34.15 2.04
CA ARG A 191 -1.09 35.06 1.09
C ARG A 191 -0.21 35.22 -0.13
N LEU A 192 -0.83 35.14 -1.30
CA LEU A 192 -0.20 35.32 -2.59
C LEU A 192 -0.82 36.54 -3.27
N GLY A 193 -0.11 37.65 -3.28
CA GLY A 193 -0.60 38.92 -3.83
C GLY A 193 0.42 39.57 -4.75
N GLY A 194 0.08 39.71 -6.05
CA GLY A 194 0.83 40.50 -7.05
C GLY A 194 2.35 40.60 -6.86
N ASP A 195 2.90 41.82 -6.98
CA ASP A 195 4.34 42.13 -6.90
C ASP A 195 5.03 41.80 -5.56
N LYS A 196 4.30 41.38 -4.51
CA LYS A 196 4.84 41.15 -3.15
C LYS A 196 5.26 39.71 -2.86
N GLY A 197 5.02 38.77 -3.77
CA GLY A 197 5.42 37.36 -3.60
C GLY A 197 4.55 36.59 -2.60
N ILE A 198 5.11 35.53 -1.99
CA ILE A 198 4.41 34.66 -1.03
C ILE A 198 4.73 35.11 0.39
N GLU A 199 3.73 35.61 1.11
CA GLU A 199 3.84 35.91 2.54
C GLU A 199 3.31 34.72 3.36
N THR A 200 4.17 34.06 4.13
CA THR A 200 3.79 32.91 4.96
C THR A 200 3.31 33.37 6.33
N GLU A 201 2.07 33.08 6.67
CA GLU A 201 1.47 33.44 7.96
C GLU A 201 1.62 32.31 8.99
N LEU A 202 1.37 31.06 8.57
CA LEU A 202 1.44 29.89 9.44
C LEU A 202 2.15 28.73 8.74
N ARG A 203 2.86 27.93 9.55
CA ARG A 203 3.46 26.66 9.13
C ARG A 203 2.90 25.53 9.96
N GLN A 204 2.64 24.41 9.30
CA GLN A 204 2.25 23.16 9.96
C GLN A 204 3.43 22.63 10.80
N LYS A 205 3.19 22.31 12.08
CA LYS A 205 4.24 21.93 13.06
C LYS A 205 4.30 20.43 13.38
N SER A 206 3.31 19.67 12.94
CA SER A 206 3.22 18.23 13.17
C SER A 206 2.53 17.54 12.01
N VAL A 207 2.60 16.21 11.96
CA VAL A 207 1.92 15.41 10.94
C VAL A 207 1.27 14.18 11.55
N VAL A 208 0.12 13.78 10.99
CA VAL A 208 -0.48 12.49 11.28
C VAL A 208 0.02 11.47 10.26
N ARG A 209 0.79 10.50 10.76
CA ARG A 209 1.27 9.37 9.98
C ARG A 209 0.34 8.19 10.18
N THR A 210 -0.34 7.76 9.11
CA THR A 210 -1.24 6.61 9.16
C THR A 210 -0.58 5.33 8.62
N ASN A 211 -0.65 4.25 9.39
CA ASN A 211 -0.12 2.94 9.01
C ASN A 211 -1.26 1.92 8.92
N CYS A 212 -1.26 1.11 7.84
CA CYS A 212 -2.02 -0.14 7.75
C CYS A 212 -1.11 -1.23 7.17
N MET A 213 -1.34 -2.49 7.57
CA MET A 213 -0.65 -3.64 7.02
C MET A 213 -0.96 -3.87 5.53
N ASP A 214 -2.20 -3.70 5.10
CA ASP A 214 -2.61 -4.18 3.76
C ASP A 214 -3.63 -3.33 3.02
N CYS A 215 -4.16 -2.32 3.67
CA CYS A 215 -5.41 -1.72 3.25
C CYS A 215 -5.23 -0.23 3.00
N LEU A 216 -4.95 0.08 1.74
CA LEU A 216 -5.01 1.47 1.31
C LEU A 216 -6.37 2.09 1.67
N ASP A 217 -7.45 1.30 1.62
CA ASP A 217 -8.81 1.72 1.93
C ASP A 217 -8.97 2.25 3.37
N ARG A 218 -8.47 1.56 4.42
CA ARG A 218 -8.62 2.07 5.82
C ARG A 218 -7.82 3.36 6.00
N THR A 219 -6.60 3.43 5.46
CA THR A 219 -5.77 4.63 5.56
C THR A 219 -6.37 5.82 4.83
N ASN A 220 -6.93 5.61 3.63
CA ASN A 220 -7.56 6.67 2.85
C ASN A 220 -8.80 7.23 3.56
N VAL A 221 -9.60 6.37 4.21
CA VAL A 221 -10.74 6.81 5.02
C VAL A 221 -10.30 7.66 6.21
N VAL A 222 -9.26 7.25 6.95
CA VAL A 222 -8.76 8.04 8.08
C VAL A 222 -8.16 9.36 7.61
N GLN A 223 -7.36 9.34 6.54
CA GLN A 223 -6.78 10.54 5.93
C GLN A 223 -7.86 11.53 5.47
N SER A 224 -8.89 11.06 4.76
CA SER A 224 -9.97 11.92 4.27
C SER A 224 -10.80 12.54 5.39
N GLN A 225 -11.03 11.83 6.49
CA GLN A 225 -11.75 12.37 7.64
C GLN A 225 -10.93 13.41 8.41
N LEU A 226 -9.64 13.16 8.62
CA LEU A 226 -8.73 14.15 9.20
C LEU A 226 -8.63 15.40 8.31
N ALA A 227 -8.54 15.21 6.99
CA ALA A 227 -8.48 16.32 6.04
C ALA A 227 -9.78 17.12 5.99
N ARG A 228 -10.94 16.45 6.13
CA ARG A 228 -12.25 17.08 6.30
C ARG A 228 -12.33 17.94 7.56
N TRP A 229 -11.81 17.42 8.68
CA TRP A 229 -11.76 18.13 9.94
C TRP A 229 -10.86 19.38 9.88
N VAL A 230 -9.68 19.29 9.26
CA VAL A 230 -8.82 20.46 9.06
C VAL A 230 -9.43 21.45 8.06
N LEU A 231 -10.09 20.95 7.00
CA LEU A 231 -10.76 21.80 6.00
C LEU A 231 -11.83 22.69 6.63
N GLN A 232 -12.59 22.17 7.58
CA GLN A 232 -13.58 22.96 8.33
C GLN A 232 -12.91 24.17 8.99
N LYS A 233 -11.81 23.96 9.73
CA LYS A 233 -11.08 25.05 10.39
C LYS A 233 -10.46 26.05 9.41
N GLN A 234 -9.95 25.57 8.26
CA GLN A 234 -9.42 26.43 7.21
C GLN A 234 -10.51 27.34 6.61
N LEU A 235 -11.69 26.78 6.36
CA LEU A 235 -12.82 27.53 5.80
C LEU A 235 -13.43 28.53 6.80
N GLU A 236 -13.47 28.18 8.09
CA GLU A 236 -13.85 29.10 9.17
C GLU A 236 -12.84 30.26 9.28
N THR A 237 -11.55 29.95 9.27
CA THR A 237 -10.46 30.97 9.33
C THR A 237 -10.51 31.92 8.13
N ALA A 238 -10.81 31.41 6.94
CA ALA A 238 -10.99 32.22 5.74
C ALA A 238 -12.34 32.97 5.69
N GLY A 239 -13.21 32.76 6.68
CA GLY A 239 -14.56 33.32 6.73
C GLY A 239 -15.48 32.84 5.60
N VAL A 240 -15.17 31.70 4.95
CA VAL A 240 -16.02 31.12 3.89
C VAL A 240 -17.27 30.50 4.49
N VAL A 241 -17.14 29.95 5.70
CA VAL A 241 -18.19 29.32 6.47
C VAL A 241 -18.24 29.98 7.84
N SER A 242 -19.44 30.22 8.37
CA SER A 242 -19.60 30.77 9.71
C SER A 242 -19.19 29.76 10.79
N ASP A 243 -18.73 30.24 11.94
CA ASP A 243 -18.33 29.39 13.07
C ASP A 243 -19.43 28.36 13.42
N GLY A 244 -19.06 27.08 13.42
CA GLY A 244 -19.96 25.97 13.75
C GLY A 244 -20.91 25.54 12.62
N GLN A 245 -20.93 26.24 11.48
CA GLN A 245 -21.62 25.75 10.29
C GLN A 245 -20.76 24.67 9.62
N LYS A 246 -21.31 23.47 9.47
CA LYS A 246 -20.67 22.37 8.73
C LYS A 246 -20.59 22.66 7.23
N TRP A 247 -19.39 22.65 6.65
CA TRP A 247 -19.21 22.82 5.21
C TRP A 247 -19.86 21.70 4.40
N GLU A 248 -20.06 20.52 5.00
CA GLU A 248 -20.71 19.36 4.36
C GLU A 248 -22.17 19.60 3.97
N ARG A 249 -22.79 20.69 4.45
CA ARG A 249 -24.12 21.09 4.00
C ARG A 249 -24.15 21.45 2.52
N ASP A 250 -23.01 21.88 1.95
CA ASP A 250 -22.88 22.05 0.51
C ASP A 250 -22.72 20.70 -0.18
N THR A 251 -23.83 20.16 -0.68
CA THR A 251 -23.87 18.85 -1.33
C THR A 251 -23.02 18.76 -2.60
N LYS A 252 -22.82 19.90 -3.30
CA LYS A 252 -21.98 19.94 -4.51
C LYS A 252 -20.53 19.81 -4.15
N PHE A 253 -20.06 20.59 -3.18
CA PHE A 253 -18.68 20.51 -2.74
C PHE A 253 -18.38 19.19 -2.04
N GLU A 254 -19.32 18.66 -1.23
CA GLU A 254 -19.19 17.34 -0.61
C GLU A 254 -19.01 16.23 -1.65
N PHE A 255 -19.80 16.27 -2.74
CA PHE A 255 -19.64 15.32 -3.84
C PHE A 255 -18.26 15.44 -4.52
N ILE A 256 -17.76 16.66 -4.73
CA ILE A 256 -16.42 16.88 -5.30
C ILE A 256 -15.34 16.31 -4.37
N PHE A 257 -15.39 16.64 -3.08
CA PHE A 257 -14.43 16.19 -2.08
C PHE A 257 -14.35 14.66 -2.04
N ARG A 258 -15.50 13.99 -1.93
CA ARG A 258 -15.57 12.52 -1.88
C ARG A 258 -15.03 11.86 -3.14
N ASN A 259 -15.34 12.39 -4.32
CA ASN A 259 -14.83 11.85 -5.57
C ASN A 259 -13.33 12.05 -5.73
N MET A 260 -12.78 13.20 -5.33
CA MET A 260 -11.33 13.43 -5.38
C MET A 260 -10.57 12.48 -4.44
N TRP A 261 -11.08 12.23 -3.23
CA TRP A 261 -10.50 11.25 -2.32
C TRP A 261 -10.64 9.80 -2.79
N ALA A 262 -11.71 9.47 -3.52
CA ALA A 262 -11.87 8.16 -4.15
C ALA A 262 -10.90 7.97 -5.33
N ASP A 263 -10.79 8.97 -6.21
CA ASP A 263 -9.85 8.97 -7.34
C ASP A 263 -8.39 8.86 -6.84
N ASN A 264 -8.05 9.56 -5.75
CA ASN A 264 -6.75 9.45 -5.10
C ASN A 264 -6.47 8.04 -4.55
N ALA A 265 -7.47 7.40 -3.94
CA ALA A 265 -7.37 6.03 -3.47
C ALA A 265 -7.12 5.05 -4.63
N ASP A 266 -7.85 5.21 -5.74
CA ASP A 266 -7.69 4.40 -6.94
C ASP A 266 -6.31 4.54 -7.57
N ALA A 267 -5.82 5.77 -7.70
CA ALA A 267 -4.50 6.07 -8.25
C ALA A 267 -3.38 5.42 -7.40
N VAL A 268 -3.43 5.58 -6.08
CA VAL A 268 -2.39 5.03 -5.21
C VAL A 268 -2.52 3.50 -5.07
N SER A 269 -3.72 2.95 -5.12
CA SER A 269 -3.92 1.49 -5.13
C SER A 269 -3.35 0.86 -6.39
N THR A 270 -3.52 1.53 -7.53
CA THR A 270 -2.97 1.07 -8.79
C THR A 270 -1.44 1.09 -8.74
N ALA A 271 -0.85 2.15 -8.17
CA ALA A 271 0.59 2.24 -7.98
C ALA A 271 1.16 1.16 -7.04
N TYR A 272 0.37 0.73 -6.04
CA TYR A 272 0.82 -0.23 -5.02
C TYR A 272 0.54 -1.70 -5.38
N SER A 273 -0.67 -2.00 -5.87
CA SER A 273 -1.19 -3.36 -6.09
C SER A 273 -1.52 -3.69 -7.55
N GLY A 274 -1.39 -2.71 -8.46
CA GLY A 274 -1.71 -2.89 -9.89
C GLY A 274 -3.20 -2.93 -10.20
N THR A 275 -4.05 -2.63 -9.22
CA THR A 275 -5.52 -2.58 -9.35
C THR A 275 -6.08 -1.37 -8.61
N GLY A 276 -7.27 -0.92 -8.99
CA GLY A 276 -8.01 0.14 -8.27
C GLY A 276 -8.25 -0.23 -6.81
N ALA A 277 -8.61 0.75 -5.99
CA ALA A 277 -8.88 0.51 -4.57
C ALA A 277 -10.14 -0.36 -4.41
N LEU A 278 -10.26 -1.09 -3.31
CA LEU A 278 -11.51 -1.82 -3.03
C LEU A 278 -12.47 -0.87 -2.33
N LYS A 279 -13.77 -1.13 -2.45
CA LYS A 279 -14.81 -0.34 -1.76
C LYS A 279 -14.79 1.17 -2.10
N THR A 280 -14.31 1.54 -3.28
CA THR A 280 -14.34 2.93 -3.75
C THR A 280 -15.75 3.42 -3.98
N ASP A 281 -16.67 2.52 -4.33
CA ASP A 281 -18.11 2.78 -4.44
C ASP A 281 -18.67 3.39 -3.14
N PHE A 282 -18.26 2.90 -1.99
CA PHE A 282 -18.69 3.46 -0.71
C PHE A 282 -18.08 4.86 -0.47
N THR A 283 -16.81 5.08 -0.83
CA THR A 283 -16.22 6.43 -0.71
C THR A 283 -16.96 7.44 -1.59
N ARG A 284 -17.35 7.03 -2.81
CA ARG A 284 -18.09 7.86 -3.77
C ARG A 284 -19.56 8.08 -3.39
N LEU A 285 -20.29 7.02 -3.03
CA LEU A 285 -21.75 7.04 -2.89
C LEU A 285 -22.24 6.97 -1.43
N GLY A 286 -21.49 6.33 -0.55
CA GLY A 286 -21.77 6.28 0.90
C GLY A 286 -22.50 5.02 1.31
N GLU A 287 -22.82 4.18 0.33
CA GLU A 287 -23.41 2.85 0.48
C GLU A 287 -22.70 1.87 -0.45
N ARG A 288 -22.83 0.57 -0.14
CA ARG A 288 -22.22 -0.49 -0.94
C ARG A 288 -23.17 -0.94 -2.03
N THR A 289 -22.73 -0.88 -3.29
CA THR A 289 -23.54 -1.29 -4.44
C THR A 289 -23.26 -2.75 -4.80
N LYS A 290 -24.26 -3.47 -5.33
CA LYS A 290 -24.07 -4.86 -5.84
C LYS A 290 -23.03 -4.92 -6.96
N GLN A 291 -23.00 -3.91 -7.81
CA GLN A 291 -22.00 -3.77 -8.88
C GLN A 291 -20.59 -3.51 -8.31
N GLY A 292 -20.47 -2.68 -7.27
CA GLY A 292 -19.21 -2.48 -6.54
C GLY A 292 -18.67 -3.78 -5.92
N ALA A 293 -19.55 -4.62 -5.36
CA ALA A 293 -19.15 -5.92 -4.83
C ALA A 293 -18.62 -6.90 -5.90
N LEU A 294 -19.18 -6.89 -7.11
CA LEU A 294 -18.66 -7.69 -8.23
C LEU A 294 -17.30 -7.16 -8.72
N ASN A 295 -17.14 -5.84 -8.81
CA ASN A 295 -15.86 -5.22 -9.16
C ASN A 295 -14.78 -5.52 -8.11
N ASP A 296 -15.14 -5.53 -6.82
CA ASP A 296 -14.24 -5.92 -5.73
C ASP A 296 -13.76 -7.37 -5.89
N LEU A 297 -14.64 -8.29 -6.32
CA LEU A 297 -14.28 -9.70 -6.56
C LEU A 297 -13.28 -9.81 -7.72
N GLN A 298 -13.57 -9.15 -8.84
CA GLN A 298 -12.67 -9.11 -10.00
C GLN A 298 -11.29 -8.54 -9.62
N ASN A 299 -11.28 -7.42 -8.88
CA ASN A 299 -10.04 -6.81 -8.39
C ASN A 299 -9.29 -7.74 -7.44
N SER A 300 -9.99 -8.51 -6.59
CA SER A 300 -9.36 -9.48 -5.68
C SER A 300 -8.67 -10.62 -6.42
N ILE A 301 -9.31 -11.16 -7.47
CA ILE A 301 -8.72 -12.20 -8.33
C ILE A 301 -7.51 -11.64 -9.10
N LYS A 302 -7.67 -10.45 -9.70
CA LYS A 302 -6.59 -9.78 -10.42
C LYS A 302 -5.40 -9.49 -9.50
N ARG A 303 -5.63 -9.00 -8.28
CA ARG A 303 -4.57 -8.81 -7.26
C ARG A 303 -3.86 -10.12 -6.96
N TYR A 304 -4.59 -11.22 -6.75
CA TYR A 304 -3.97 -12.52 -6.49
C TYR A 304 -3.04 -12.95 -7.63
N TYR A 305 -3.49 -12.80 -8.88
CA TYR A 305 -2.68 -13.11 -10.06
C TYR A 305 -1.44 -12.21 -10.16
N LEU A 306 -1.61 -10.89 -10.06
CA LEU A 306 -0.51 -9.93 -10.17
C LEU A 306 0.56 -10.15 -9.08
N ASN A 307 0.12 -10.26 -7.83
CA ASN A 307 1.00 -10.43 -6.67
C ASN A 307 1.87 -11.69 -6.74
N ASN A 308 1.37 -12.78 -7.35
CA ASN A 308 2.10 -14.04 -7.42
C ASN A 308 2.86 -14.21 -8.73
N LEU A 309 2.34 -13.74 -9.86
CA LEU A 309 2.82 -14.16 -11.19
C LEU A 309 3.36 -13.03 -12.06
N VAL A 310 3.13 -11.76 -11.73
CA VAL A 310 3.52 -10.62 -12.60
C VAL A 310 4.36 -9.58 -11.87
N ASP A 311 4.20 -9.45 -10.56
CA ASP A 311 4.84 -8.38 -9.79
C ASP A 311 6.37 -8.43 -9.80
N GLY A 312 7.00 -9.56 -10.16
CA GLY A 312 8.47 -9.70 -10.21
C GLY A 312 9.05 -8.83 -11.30
N CYS A 313 8.54 -9.01 -12.52
CA CYS A 313 8.87 -8.15 -13.65
C CYS A 313 8.56 -6.66 -13.38
N ARG A 314 7.47 -6.38 -12.64
CA ARG A 314 7.12 -5.00 -12.28
C ARG A 314 8.11 -4.41 -11.27
N GLN A 315 8.58 -5.20 -10.31
CA GLN A 315 9.60 -4.79 -9.36
C GLN A 315 10.94 -4.55 -10.06
N ASP A 316 11.33 -5.42 -10.99
CA ASP A 316 12.51 -5.24 -11.84
C ASP A 316 12.39 -3.93 -12.65
N GLY A 317 11.20 -3.60 -13.15
CA GLY A 317 10.93 -2.32 -13.79
C GLY A 317 11.11 -1.10 -12.87
N PHE A 318 10.70 -1.18 -11.60
CA PHE A 318 10.98 -0.13 -10.62
C PHE A 318 12.48 0.01 -10.37
N ASP A 319 13.19 -1.10 -10.22
CA ASP A 319 14.61 -1.10 -9.92
C ASP A 319 15.44 -0.55 -11.09
N LEU A 320 15.06 -0.84 -12.34
CA LEU A 320 15.64 -0.21 -13.53
C LEU A 320 15.33 1.29 -13.63
N PHE A 321 14.06 1.67 -13.52
CA PHE A 321 13.63 3.06 -13.72
C PHE A 321 14.23 4.01 -12.66
N LEU A 322 14.40 3.54 -11.43
CA LEU A 322 14.96 4.31 -10.33
C LEU A 322 16.49 4.28 -10.29
N GLY A 323 17.13 3.51 -11.17
CA GLY A 323 18.59 3.34 -11.19
C GLY A 323 19.11 2.55 -9.98
N ASN A 324 18.29 1.67 -9.40
CA ASN A 324 18.74 0.76 -8.34
C ASN A 324 19.53 -0.44 -8.90
N TYR A 325 19.48 -0.66 -10.21
CA TYR A 325 20.20 -1.70 -10.92
C TYR A 325 20.69 -1.17 -12.28
N HIS A 326 21.96 -1.42 -12.59
CA HIS A 326 22.58 -1.02 -13.85
C HIS A 326 22.86 -2.27 -14.70
N PRO A 327 22.24 -2.41 -15.89
CA PRO A 327 22.43 -3.58 -16.75
C PRO A 327 23.88 -3.87 -17.15
N SER A 328 24.74 -2.84 -17.17
CA SER A 328 26.16 -2.96 -17.49
C SER A 328 26.98 -3.72 -16.44
N GLU A 329 26.44 -3.94 -15.24
CA GLU A 329 27.17 -4.57 -14.13
C GLU A 329 27.10 -6.10 -14.14
N THR A 330 26.26 -6.70 -14.98
CA THR A 330 26.07 -8.16 -15.06
C THR A 330 26.54 -8.73 -16.39
N THR A 331 27.43 -9.72 -16.31
CA THR A 331 27.95 -10.45 -17.49
C THR A 331 27.01 -11.57 -17.94
N GLU A 332 26.15 -12.08 -17.06
CA GLU A 332 25.19 -13.16 -17.33
C GLU A 332 23.74 -12.67 -17.26
N SER A 333 22.86 -13.29 -18.05
CA SER A 333 21.43 -12.96 -18.05
C SER A 333 20.77 -13.39 -16.73
N PRO A 334 20.16 -12.47 -15.96
CA PRO A 334 19.47 -12.80 -14.71
C PRO A 334 18.15 -13.56 -14.95
N PHE A 335 17.78 -13.80 -16.21
CA PHE A 335 16.50 -14.39 -16.58
C PHE A 335 16.53 -15.91 -16.83
N LEU A 336 17.69 -16.55 -16.70
CA LEU A 336 17.79 -18.00 -16.82
C LEU A 336 17.12 -18.69 -15.62
N ASP A 337 16.32 -19.72 -15.89
CA ASP A 337 15.71 -20.53 -14.85
C ASP A 337 16.69 -21.60 -14.37
N ALA A 338 17.31 -21.34 -13.22
CA ALA A 338 18.31 -22.23 -12.64
C ALA A 338 17.70 -23.33 -11.74
N ARG A 339 16.36 -23.47 -11.70
CA ARG A 339 15.70 -24.52 -10.93
C ARG A 339 15.87 -25.89 -11.62
N PRO A 340 15.94 -26.99 -10.88
CA PRO A 340 15.97 -28.32 -11.48
C PRO A 340 14.73 -28.62 -12.33
N LEU A 341 14.86 -29.49 -13.35
CA LEU A 341 13.81 -29.83 -14.30
C LEU A 341 12.50 -30.28 -13.62
N LYS A 342 12.60 -30.98 -12.48
CA LYS A 342 11.44 -31.41 -11.67
C LYS A 342 10.54 -30.26 -11.21
N TYR A 343 11.09 -29.06 -10.99
CA TYR A 343 10.31 -27.87 -10.66
C TYR A 343 9.84 -27.12 -11.92
N GLN A 344 10.67 -27.08 -12.97
CA GLN A 344 10.31 -26.41 -14.23
C GLN A 344 9.13 -27.10 -14.95
N ALA A 345 9.07 -28.43 -14.90
CA ALA A 345 8.06 -29.22 -15.61
C ALA A 345 6.64 -29.13 -15.00
N VAL A 346 6.52 -28.83 -13.70
CA VAL A 346 5.26 -28.93 -12.95
C VAL A 346 4.11 -28.11 -13.55
N PRO A 347 4.27 -26.82 -13.93
CA PRO A 347 3.19 -26.06 -14.55
C PRO A 347 2.71 -26.67 -15.87
N PHE A 348 3.62 -27.24 -16.66
CA PHE A 348 3.27 -27.88 -17.93
C PHE A 348 2.52 -29.19 -17.71
N ILE A 349 2.95 -30.02 -16.75
CA ILE A 349 2.26 -31.26 -16.40
C ILE A 349 0.88 -30.96 -15.80
N LEU A 350 0.76 -29.92 -14.96
CA LEU A 350 -0.52 -29.50 -14.40
C LEU A 350 -1.50 -29.04 -15.49
N PHE A 351 -1.03 -28.20 -16.42
CA PHE A 351 -1.85 -27.75 -17.55
C PHE A 351 -2.23 -28.92 -18.47
N GLY A 352 -1.26 -29.78 -18.80
CA GLY A 352 -1.49 -30.97 -19.63
C GLY A 352 -2.50 -31.91 -18.99
N SER A 353 -2.34 -32.27 -17.72
CA SER A 353 -3.28 -33.14 -17.00
C SER A 353 -4.68 -32.53 -16.92
N PHE A 354 -4.80 -31.22 -16.67
CA PHE A 354 -6.09 -30.53 -16.71
C PHE A 354 -6.75 -30.60 -18.09
N ALA A 355 -5.99 -30.30 -19.15
CA ALA A 355 -6.48 -30.39 -20.53
C ALA A 355 -6.92 -31.81 -20.89
N MET A 356 -6.19 -32.84 -20.43
CA MET A 356 -6.56 -34.24 -20.65
C MET A 356 -7.84 -34.64 -19.90
N VAL A 357 -8.04 -34.15 -18.67
CA VAL A 357 -9.30 -34.33 -17.93
C VAL A 357 -10.46 -33.70 -18.70
N LEU A 358 -10.33 -32.45 -19.17
CA LEU A 358 -11.37 -31.79 -19.97
C LEU A 358 -11.62 -32.53 -21.28
N ALA A 359 -10.57 -32.93 -21.99
CA ALA A 359 -10.67 -33.64 -23.25
C ALA A 359 -11.42 -34.97 -23.07
N SER A 360 -11.18 -35.68 -21.95
CA SER A 360 -11.88 -36.92 -21.64
C SER A 360 -13.38 -36.73 -21.33
N ILE A 361 -13.80 -35.52 -20.93
CA ILE A 361 -15.20 -35.19 -20.64
C ILE A 361 -15.92 -34.76 -21.91
N PHE A 362 -15.28 -33.93 -22.74
CA PHE A 362 -15.91 -33.33 -23.92
C PHE A 362 -15.77 -34.16 -25.20
N PHE A 363 -14.71 -34.96 -25.33
CA PHE A 363 -14.40 -35.76 -26.53
C PHE A 363 -14.43 -37.27 -26.26
N SER A 364 -15.21 -37.73 -25.27
CA SER A 364 -15.35 -39.16 -25.01
C SER A 364 -15.96 -39.85 -26.23
N ARG A 365 -15.20 -40.75 -26.87
CA ARG A 365 -15.73 -41.60 -27.94
C ARG A 365 -16.67 -42.65 -27.34
N SER A 366 -17.82 -42.85 -27.97
CA SER A 366 -18.84 -43.86 -27.61
C SER A 366 -18.33 -45.29 -27.66
N ASP A 367 -17.25 -45.53 -28.41
CA ASP A 367 -16.82 -46.88 -28.78
C ASP A 367 -15.82 -47.49 -27.79
N LEU A 368 -15.40 -46.73 -26.78
CA LEU A 368 -14.49 -47.20 -25.74
C LEU A 368 -15.27 -47.81 -24.55
N PRO A 369 -14.83 -48.94 -23.98
CA PRO A 369 -15.43 -49.47 -22.77
C PRO A 369 -15.43 -48.43 -21.65
N TRP A 370 -16.56 -48.27 -20.97
CA TRP A 370 -16.74 -47.28 -19.91
C TRP A 370 -15.65 -47.34 -18.83
N ILE A 371 -15.18 -48.55 -18.51
CA ILE A 371 -14.13 -48.77 -17.50
C ILE A 371 -12.78 -48.17 -17.93
N VAL A 372 -12.44 -48.22 -19.22
CA VAL A 372 -11.19 -47.66 -19.76
C VAL A 372 -11.22 -46.13 -19.69
N LEU A 373 -12.36 -45.53 -20.07
CA LEU A 373 -12.55 -44.09 -19.96
C LEU A 373 -12.45 -43.60 -18.50
N LYS A 374 -13.01 -44.37 -17.56
CA LYS A 374 -12.94 -44.06 -16.12
C LYS A 374 -11.53 -44.20 -15.56
N LEU A 375 -10.79 -45.24 -15.91
CA LEU A 375 -9.40 -45.40 -15.50
C LEU A 375 -8.51 -44.28 -16.05
N PHE A 376 -8.72 -43.90 -17.31
CA PHE A 376 -8.03 -42.77 -17.92
C PHE A 376 -8.33 -41.45 -17.19
N GLN A 377 -9.60 -41.18 -16.90
CA GLN A 377 -10.03 -40.02 -16.11
C GLN A 377 -9.38 -40.00 -14.72
N LEU A 378 -9.40 -41.13 -14.01
CA LEU A 378 -8.81 -41.25 -12.67
C LEU A 378 -7.30 -41.07 -12.68
N MET A 379 -6.61 -41.59 -13.69
CA MET A 379 -5.16 -41.42 -13.87
C MET A 379 -4.81 -39.93 -14.04
N TRP A 380 -5.45 -39.23 -14.97
CA TRP A 380 -5.17 -37.80 -15.20
C TRP A 380 -5.62 -36.92 -14.04
N LEU A 381 -6.74 -37.25 -13.39
CA LEU A 381 -7.18 -36.56 -12.18
C LEU A 381 -6.19 -36.78 -11.02
N GLY A 382 -5.66 -38.00 -10.87
CA GLY A 382 -4.63 -38.32 -9.90
C GLY A 382 -3.33 -37.56 -10.17
N LEU A 383 -2.89 -37.49 -11.43
CA LEU A 383 -1.72 -36.71 -11.82
C LEU A 383 -1.94 -35.21 -11.60
N PHE A 384 -3.12 -34.68 -11.95
CA PHE A 384 -3.50 -33.30 -11.69
C PHE A 384 -3.48 -33.01 -10.19
N ALA A 385 -4.10 -33.85 -9.36
CA ALA A 385 -4.13 -33.68 -7.92
C ALA A 385 -2.72 -33.73 -7.30
N TYR A 386 -1.89 -34.69 -7.71
CA TYR A 386 -0.51 -34.82 -7.23
C TYR A 386 0.33 -33.59 -7.60
N THR A 387 0.30 -33.17 -8.87
CA THR A 387 1.06 -31.99 -9.32
C THR A 387 0.55 -30.70 -8.71
N PHE A 388 -0.76 -30.57 -8.51
CA PHE A 388 -1.37 -29.44 -7.82
C PHE A 388 -0.92 -29.38 -6.35
N GLN A 389 -0.92 -30.52 -5.65
CA GLN A 389 -0.42 -30.61 -4.28
C GLN A 389 1.08 -30.28 -4.19
N PHE A 390 1.89 -30.78 -5.13
CA PHE A 390 3.32 -30.46 -5.21
C PHE A 390 3.56 -28.96 -5.42
N LEU A 391 2.76 -28.34 -6.30
CA LEU A 391 2.81 -26.90 -6.57
C LEU A 391 2.46 -26.08 -5.32
N LEU A 392 1.41 -26.47 -4.58
CA LEU A 392 1.04 -25.79 -3.32
C LEU A 392 2.08 -25.99 -2.20
N ALA A 393 2.68 -27.17 -2.11
CA ALA A 393 3.73 -27.45 -1.14
C ALA A 393 5.01 -26.63 -1.41
N ASN A 394 5.35 -26.47 -2.70
CA ASN A 394 6.54 -25.74 -3.15
C ASN A 394 6.20 -24.34 -3.70
N GLY A 395 5.10 -23.73 -3.25
CA GLY A 395 4.54 -22.53 -3.87
C GLY A 395 5.51 -21.35 -3.96
N ILE A 396 6.48 -21.25 -3.03
CA ILE A 396 7.56 -20.24 -3.07
C ILE A 396 8.33 -20.32 -4.39
N GLN A 397 8.56 -21.52 -4.96
CA GLN A 397 9.32 -21.67 -6.20
C GLN A 397 8.58 -21.13 -7.43
N TYR A 398 7.25 -21.01 -7.36
CA TYR A 398 6.40 -20.67 -8.50
C TYR A 398 5.89 -19.22 -8.47
N VAL A 399 6.31 -18.45 -7.47
CA VAL A 399 6.11 -17.01 -7.46
C VAL A 399 7.08 -16.37 -8.45
N ASN A 400 6.61 -15.40 -9.23
CA ASN A 400 7.43 -14.57 -10.09
C ASN A 400 8.21 -13.57 -9.22
N TRP A 401 9.36 -14.01 -8.71
CA TRP A 401 10.27 -13.16 -7.95
C TRP A 401 11.02 -12.18 -8.87
N PRO A 402 11.37 -10.97 -8.38
CA PRO A 402 12.27 -10.08 -9.09
C PRO A 402 13.64 -10.74 -9.29
N ARG A 403 14.27 -10.45 -10.43
CA ARG A 403 15.50 -11.10 -10.87
C ARG A 403 16.70 -10.16 -10.89
N LEU A 404 16.48 -8.86 -10.97
CA LEU A 404 17.57 -7.88 -11.06
C LEU A 404 18.21 -7.59 -9.70
N ARG A 405 17.38 -7.47 -8.65
CA ARG A 405 17.84 -7.18 -7.30
C ARG A 405 17.24 -8.17 -6.29
N PRO A 406 18.08 -8.83 -5.46
CA PRO A 406 17.57 -9.74 -4.43
C PRO A 406 16.74 -9.00 -3.38
N LEU A 407 15.79 -9.71 -2.78
CA LEU A 407 14.96 -9.18 -1.68
C LEU A 407 15.60 -9.51 -0.33
N ASP A 408 15.29 -8.70 0.69
CA ASP A 408 15.91 -8.80 2.02
C ASP A 408 15.52 -10.07 2.80
N PHE A 409 14.47 -10.79 2.35
CA PHE A 409 13.83 -11.89 3.06
C PHE A 409 13.76 -13.20 2.27
N ILE A 410 14.22 -13.19 1.01
CA ILE A 410 14.28 -14.39 0.17
C ILE A 410 15.64 -14.46 -0.50
N GLU A 411 16.22 -15.66 -0.54
CA GLU A 411 17.49 -15.93 -1.18
C GLU A 411 17.40 -17.17 -2.07
N GLN A 412 18.26 -17.24 -3.08
CA GLN A 412 18.46 -18.46 -3.86
C GLN A 412 19.51 -19.32 -3.15
N ALA A 413 19.09 -20.47 -2.64
CA ALA A 413 19.94 -21.45 -2.00
C ALA A 413 20.26 -22.59 -2.99
N PRO A 414 21.51 -23.10 -2.99
CA PRO A 414 21.87 -24.22 -3.85
C PRO A 414 21.19 -25.51 -3.37
N LEU A 415 20.53 -26.22 -4.27
CA LEU A 415 20.07 -27.58 -4.04
C LEU A 415 21.24 -28.53 -4.31
N LYS A 416 21.68 -29.23 -3.26
CA LYS A 416 22.73 -30.26 -3.39
C LYS A 416 22.11 -31.65 -3.37
N GLU A 417 22.42 -32.46 -4.38
CA GLU A 417 22.16 -33.90 -4.40
C GLU A 417 23.53 -34.58 -4.53
N ASP A 418 23.83 -35.53 -3.64
CA ASP A 418 25.12 -36.25 -3.58
C ASP A 418 26.39 -35.35 -3.52
N GLY A 419 26.25 -34.14 -2.98
CA GLY A 419 27.34 -33.17 -2.82
C GLY A 419 27.50 -32.18 -3.98
N GLU A 420 26.86 -32.44 -5.12
CA GLU A 420 26.89 -31.58 -6.31
C GLU A 420 25.70 -30.60 -6.35
N VAL A 421 25.91 -29.40 -6.89
CA VAL A 421 24.85 -28.40 -7.03
C VAL A 421 24.03 -28.71 -8.29
N VAL A 422 22.82 -29.22 -8.10
CA VAL A 422 21.89 -29.61 -9.18
C VAL A 422 21.02 -28.43 -9.64
N GLY A 423 20.95 -27.36 -8.86
CA GLY A 423 20.25 -26.14 -9.23
C GLY A 423 20.05 -25.20 -8.05
N TRP A 424 19.25 -24.16 -8.24
CA TRP A 424 18.99 -23.13 -7.24
C TRP A 424 17.50 -23.05 -6.92
N LEU A 425 17.16 -22.96 -5.63
CA LEU A 425 15.80 -22.85 -5.14
C LEU A 425 15.64 -21.63 -4.24
N TYR A 426 14.46 -21.02 -4.27
CA TYR A 426 14.14 -19.91 -3.39
C TYR A 426 13.89 -20.41 -1.96
N ALA A 427 14.64 -19.88 -1.00
CA ALA A 427 14.52 -20.17 0.41
C ALA A 427 14.28 -18.89 1.21
N ARG A 428 13.64 -19.02 2.36
CA ARG A 428 13.43 -17.88 3.28
C ARG A 428 14.75 -17.57 3.98
N THR A 429 15.13 -16.30 4.01
CA THR A 429 16.32 -15.90 4.72
C THR A 429 16.07 -15.95 6.23
N THR A 430 16.96 -16.63 6.97
CA THR A 430 16.88 -16.73 8.44
C THR A 430 17.55 -15.56 9.17
N LYS A 431 18.37 -14.77 8.47
CA LYS A 431 19.04 -13.57 8.99
C LYS A 431 18.68 -12.36 8.12
N PRO A 432 18.09 -11.28 8.66
CA PRO A 432 17.90 -10.07 7.88
C PRO A 432 19.27 -9.53 7.46
N SER A 433 19.50 -9.46 6.15
CA SER A 433 20.74 -8.96 5.56
C SER A 433 20.85 -7.45 5.83
N SER A 434 21.54 -7.07 6.90
CA SER A 434 22.02 -5.71 7.13
C SER A 434 23.24 -5.35 6.28
N LYS A 435 23.76 -6.26 5.44
CA LYS A 435 25.12 -6.20 4.86
C LYS A 435 25.23 -6.20 3.33
N LYS A 436 24.14 -6.17 2.55
CA LYS A 436 24.21 -6.22 1.07
C LYS A 436 23.48 -5.07 0.35
N GLN A 437 23.53 -3.84 0.89
CA GLN A 437 22.91 -2.67 0.25
C GLN A 437 23.88 -1.51 0.01
N ASP A 438 25.15 -1.82 -0.18
CA ASP A 438 26.12 -0.88 -0.77
C ASP A 438 26.08 -1.00 -2.28
#